data_AF-A0A564Y7X1-F1
#
_entry.id   AF-A0A564Y7X1-F1
#
_cell.length_a   1.000
_cell.length_b   1.000
_cell.length_c   1.000
_cell.angle_alpha   90.00
_cell.angle_beta   90.00
_cell.angle_gamma   90.00
#
_symmetry.space_group_name_H-M   'P 1'
#
loop_
_entity.id
_entity.type
_entity.pdbx_description
1 polymer ?
#
loop_
_entity_poly.entity_id
_entity_poly.type
_entity_poly.pdbx_seq_one_letter_code
_entity_poly.pdbx_strand_id
1 'polypeptide(L)'
;MKPFILMVHVILTFQQKKAGGMQINSMCPLTHINEKMVQMILHEYKIFNADLVIREDITQDQLIDVIVGNRVYLKCLYVYNKIDQISLEEVDKLAREPHSVVISCNLGLNLDYLLKVMWEYLDLIQIYTKKQGKKPDLDEGIILRNGATVEHVCHCIHRSLADNFKYALIWGTSVKFSPQRVGLSNTVNHHDVIQIVKK
;
A
#
# COMPACT_ATOMS: atom_id res chain seq x y z
N MET A 1 -6.92 -1.27 -25.83
CA MET A 1 -7.25 -0.80 -24.47
C MET A 1 -5.92 -0.59 -23.76
N LYS A 2 -5.48 0.65 -23.56
CA LYS A 2 -4.16 0.90 -22.93
C LYS A 2 -4.30 0.73 -21.40
N PRO A 3 -3.49 -0.11 -20.74
CA PRO A 3 -3.53 -0.24 -19.29
C PRO A 3 -2.75 0.94 -18.68
N PHE A 4 -3.47 1.85 -18.03
CA PHE A 4 -2.87 2.85 -17.14
C PHE A 4 -2.83 2.26 -15.73
N ILE A 5 -1.74 1.55 -15.43
CA ILE A 5 -1.43 1.11 -14.07
C ILE A 5 -0.47 2.14 -13.49
N LEU A 6 -1.01 3.12 -12.77
CA LEU A 6 -0.23 4.04 -11.96
C LEU A 6 -0.01 3.40 -10.58
N MET A 7 0.96 2.49 -10.49
CA MET A 7 1.53 2.10 -9.19
C MET A 7 2.42 3.24 -8.69
N VAL A 8 1.84 4.17 -7.95
CA VAL A 8 2.61 5.24 -7.30
C VAL A 8 3.09 4.73 -5.94
N HIS A 9 4.17 3.95 -5.91
CA HIS A 9 4.99 3.86 -4.69
C HIS A 9 5.98 5.02 -4.71
N VAL A 10 5.50 6.20 -4.30
CA VAL A 10 6.32 7.39 -3.98
C VAL A 10 7.21 7.86 -5.15
N ILE A 11 6.61 8.17 -6.30
CA ILE A 11 7.34 8.75 -7.45
C ILE A 11 7.77 10.21 -7.21
N LEU A 12 7.07 10.90 -6.30
CA LEU A 12 7.24 12.34 -6.08
C LEU A 12 7.00 12.70 -4.61
N THR A 13 7.96 13.42 -4.01
CA THR A 13 7.77 14.05 -2.69
C THR A 13 7.64 15.55 -2.88
N PHE A 14 6.48 16.09 -2.50
CA PHE A 14 6.20 17.53 -2.51
C PHE A 14 6.18 18.04 -1.07
N GLN A 15 6.96 19.09 -0.79
CA GLN A 15 6.96 19.79 0.51
C GLN A 15 6.86 21.29 0.28
N GLN A 16 5.78 21.91 0.77
CA GLN A 16 5.60 23.35 0.66
C GLN A 16 6.44 24.09 1.73
N LYS A 17 7.21 25.09 1.30
CA LYS A 17 8.01 25.94 2.20
C LYS A 17 7.36 27.30 2.41
N LYS A 18 7.67 27.97 3.53
CA LYS A 18 7.22 29.34 3.79
C LYS A 18 8.05 30.40 3.06
N ALA A 19 9.33 30.11 2.80
CA ALA A 19 10.27 30.96 2.07
C ALA A 19 11.37 30.09 1.45
N GLY A 20 12.06 30.57 0.40
CA GLY A 20 13.21 29.89 -0.20
C GLY A 20 13.10 29.55 -1.69
N GLY A 21 12.04 29.99 -2.37
CA GLY A 21 11.83 29.74 -3.79
C GLY A 21 11.47 28.28 -4.09
N MET A 22 11.60 27.89 -5.36
CA MET A 22 11.33 26.53 -5.84
C MET A 22 12.64 25.78 -5.97
N GLN A 23 12.79 24.67 -5.24
CA GLN A 23 13.91 23.74 -5.37
C GLN A 23 13.41 22.46 -6.00
N ILE A 24 13.93 22.12 -7.17
CA ILE A 24 13.58 20.91 -7.91
C ILE A 24 14.81 20.00 -7.91
N ASN A 25 14.70 18.86 -7.26
CA ASN A 25 15.73 17.82 -7.24
C ASN A 25 15.23 16.62 -8.05
N SER A 26 15.89 16.30 -9.15
CA SER A 26 15.60 15.10 -9.94
C SER A 26 16.69 14.04 -9.76
N MET A 27 16.29 12.80 -9.48
CA MET A 27 17.20 11.65 -9.42
C MET A 27 17.35 10.94 -10.78
N CYS A 28 16.48 11.24 -11.75
CA CYS A 28 16.46 10.64 -13.09
C CYS A 28 16.44 11.73 -14.18
N PRO A 29 16.92 11.41 -15.40
CA PRO A 29 16.73 12.30 -16.54
C PRO A 29 15.24 12.39 -16.88
N LEU A 30 14.69 13.61 -16.89
CA LEU A 30 13.29 13.88 -17.18
C LEU A 30 13.11 13.99 -18.70
N THR A 31 12.25 13.17 -19.30
CA THR A 31 11.95 13.28 -20.74
C THR A 31 10.65 14.03 -21.02
N HIS A 32 9.73 14.02 -20.06
CA HIS A 32 8.38 14.55 -20.23
C HIS A 32 8.13 15.91 -19.57
N ILE A 33 9.02 16.34 -18.67
CA ILE A 33 8.86 17.58 -17.89
C ILE A 33 10.13 18.43 -17.94
N ASN A 34 9.92 19.73 -18.15
CA ASN A 34 10.94 20.76 -18.03
C ASN A 34 10.75 21.56 -16.73
N GLU A 35 11.84 22.06 -16.14
CA GLU A 35 11.80 22.88 -14.93
C GLU A 35 10.87 24.10 -15.06
N LYS A 36 10.90 24.80 -16.21
CA LYS A 36 10.00 25.93 -16.50
C LYS A 36 8.53 25.54 -16.44
N MET A 37 8.19 24.33 -16.88
CA MET A 37 6.82 23.85 -16.90
C MET A 37 6.33 23.53 -15.49
N VAL A 38 7.18 22.92 -14.66
CA VAL A 38 6.90 22.72 -13.23
C VAL A 38 6.62 24.05 -12.54
N GLN A 39 7.44 25.07 -12.81
CA GLN A 39 7.25 26.42 -12.26
C GLN A 39 5.92 27.04 -12.69
N MET A 40 5.52 26.90 -13.96
CA MET A 40 4.24 27.39 -14.46
C MET A 40 3.05 26.72 -13.76
N ILE A 41 3.08 25.39 -13.64
CA ILE A 41 2.02 24.62 -12.98
C ILE A 41 1.90 25.04 -11.51
N LEU A 42 3.01 25.11 -10.78
CA LEU A 42 3.01 25.52 -9.37
C LEU A 42 2.49 26.95 -9.16
N HIS A 43 2.85 27.87 -10.06
CA HIS A 43 2.38 29.24 -10.01
C HIS A 43 0.87 29.36 -10.26
N GLU A 44 0.30 28.53 -11.15
CA GLU A 44 -1.15 28.45 -11.38
C GLU A 44 -1.90 28.01 -10.11
N TYR A 45 -1.32 27.06 -9.36
CA TYR A 45 -1.83 26.64 -8.04
C TYR A 45 -1.51 27.62 -6.90
N LYS A 46 -0.96 28.81 -7.19
CA LYS A 46 -0.55 29.83 -6.20
C LYS A 46 0.52 29.35 -5.21
N ILE A 47 1.36 28.41 -5.62
CA ILE A 47 2.46 27.87 -4.81
C ILE A 47 3.78 28.47 -5.31
N PHE A 48 4.36 29.37 -4.52
CA PHE A 48 5.60 30.07 -4.90
C PHE A 48 6.87 29.45 -4.30
N ASN A 49 6.73 28.70 -3.21
CA ASN A 49 7.84 28.12 -2.45
C ASN A 49 7.58 26.64 -2.19
N ALA A 50 8.38 25.76 -2.79
CA ALA A 50 8.24 24.32 -2.62
C ALA A 50 9.55 23.57 -2.92
N ASP A 51 9.73 22.46 -2.22
CA ASP A 51 10.70 21.43 -2.56
C ASP A 51 9.98 20.30 -3.29
N LEU A 52 10.47 20.01 -4.49
CA LEU A 52 10.01 18.92 -5.31
C LEU A 52 11.15 17.92 -5.47
N VAL A 53 10.97 16.71 -4.96
CA VAL A 53 11.91 15.60 -5.18
C VAL A 53 11.26 14.61 -6.13
N ILE A 54 11.80 14.51 -7.34
CA ILE A 54 11.35 13.60 -8.38
C ILE A 54 12.28 12.38 -8.39
N ARG A 55 11.71 11.19 -8.20
CA ARG A 55 12.47 9.93 -8.17
C ARG A 55 12.40 9.13 -9.47
N GLU A 56 11.39 9.39 -10.30
CA GLU A 56 11.12 8.67 -11.56
C GLU A 56 10.70 9.66 -12.66
N ASP A 57 10.68 9.23 -13.92
CA ASP A 57 10.22 10.09 -15.02
C ASP A 57 8.70 10.28 -14.94
N ILE A 58 8.28 11.50 -14.62
CA ILE A 58 6.89 11.85 -14.34
C ILE A 58 6.25 12.63 -15.49
N THR A 59 4.93 12.54 -15.61
CA THR A 59 4.12 13.35 -16.51
C THR A 59 3.48 14.53 -15.78
N GLN A 60 3.04 15.55 -16.52
CA GLN A 60 2.42 16.76 -15.94
C GLN A 60 1.16 16.43 -15.14
N ASP A 61 0.36 15.47 -15.61
CA ASP A 61 -0.85 15.01 -14.93
C ASP A 61 -0.52 14.38 -13.56
N GLN A 62 0.56 13.58 -13.48
CA GLN A 62 1.01 13.00 -12.22
C GLN A 62 1.47 14.07 -11.22
N LEU A 63 2.12 15.14 -11.69
CA LEU A 63 2.49 16.27 -10.83
C LEU A 63 1.25 16.96 -10.26
N ILE A 64 0.25 17.23 -11.10
CA ILE A 64 -1.02 17.82 -10.68
C ILE A 64 -1.73 16.94 -9.64
N ASP A 65 -1.74 15.62 -9.87
CA ASP A 65 -2.38 14.67 -8.97
C ASP A 65 -1.78 14.69 -7.57
N VAL A 66 -0.46 14.88 -7.45
CA VAL A 66 0.23 15.00 -6.16
C VAL A 66 -0.05 16.35 -5.50
N ILE A 67 -0.13 17.44 -6.27
CA ILE A 67 -0.42 18.78 -5.73
C ILE A 67 -1.84 18.86 -5.18
N VAL A 68 -2.81 18.29 -5.90
CA VAL A 68 -4.23 18.32 -5.50
C VAL A 68 -4.49 17.41 -4.30
N GLY A 69 -3.74 16.31 -4.15
CA GLY A 69 -3.81 15.41 -2.99
C GLY A 69 -5.15 14.69 -2.78
N ASN A 70 -6.12 14.87 -3.69
CA ASN A 70 -7.47 14.31 -3.59
C ASN A 70 -7.61 12.96 -4.31
N ARG A 71 -6.57 12.47 -4.98
CA ARG A 71 -6.61 11.20 -5.71
C ARG A 71 -5.99 10.10 -4.88
N VAL A 72 -6.77 9.04 -4.63
CA VAL A 72 -6.29 7.81 -4.00
C VAL A 72 -5.94 6.81 -5.10
N TYR A 73 -4.67 6.45 -5.21
CA TYR A 73 -4.21 5.42 -6.14
C TYR A 73 -4.52 4.04 -5.56
N LEU A 74 -5.29 3.26 -6.31
CA LEU A 74 -5.66 1.90 -5.95
C LEU A 74 -4.91 0.92 -6.85
N LYS A 75 -4.40 -0.16 -6.25
CA LYS A 75 -3.89 -1.31 -7.01
C LYS A 75 -5.07 -1.94 -7.75
N CYS A 76 -4.94 -2.11 -9.07
CA CYS A 76 -5.96 -2.71 -9.92
C CYS A 76 -5.49 -4.06 -10.45
N LEU A 77 -6.41 -5.03 -10.48
CA LEU A 77 -6.19 -6.35 -11.09
C LEU A 77 -7.16 -6.49 -12.27
N TYR A 78 -6.64 -6.75 -13.45
CA TYR A 78 -7.46 -6.96 -14.65
C TYR A 78 -7.86 -8.42 -14.76
N VAL A 79 -9.16 -8.70 -14.76
CA VAL A 79 -9.68 -10.07 -14.83
C VAL A 79 -10.33 -10.29 -16.19
N TYR A 80 -9.69 -11.09 -17.04
CA TYR A 80 -10.20 -11.47 -18.36
C TYR A 80 -11.04 -12.73 -18.25
N ASN A 81 -12.36 -12.57 -18.35
CA ASN A 81 -13.29 -13.69 -18.32
C ASN A 81 -13.53 -14.27 -19.74
N LYS A 82 -14.09 -15.48 -19.80
CA LYS A 82 -14.46 -16.23 -21.01
C LYS A 82 -13.28 -16.76 -21.83
N ILE A 83 -12.27 -17.32 -21.16
CA ILE A 83 -11.15 -17.97 -21.85
C ILE A 83 -11.56 -19.16 -22.73
N ASP A 84 -12.78 -19.67 -22.56
CA ASP A 84 -13.38 -20.73 -23.38
C ASP A 84 -13.66 -20.31 -24.83
N GLN A 85 -13.74 -19.01 -25.11
CA GLN A 85 -14.05 -18.49 -26.45
C GLN A 85 -12.82 -18.09 -27.27
N ILE A 86 -11.64 -18.11 -26.66
CA ILE A 86 -10.38 -17.65 -27.27
C ILE A 86 -9.38 -18.78 -27.42
N SER A 87 -8.42 -18.60 -28.33
CA SER A 87 -7.37 -19.58 -28.60
C SER A 87 -6.35 -19.64 -27.46
N LEU A 88 -5.68 -20.79 -27.28
CA LEU A 88 -4.67 -20.97 -26.22
C LEU A 88 -3.52 -19.96 -26.32
N GLU A 89 -3.14 -19.57 -27.56
CA GLU A 89 -2.09 -18.58 -27.81
C GLU A 89 -2.48 -17.17 -27.34
N GLU A 90 -3.74 -16.79 -27.48
CA GLU A 90 -4.25 -15.50 -27.01
C GLU A 90 -4.38 -15.48 -25.49
N VAL A 91 -4.81 -16.60 -24.89
CA VAL A 91 -4.83 -16.76 -23.42
C VAL A 91 -3.42 -16.58 -22.86
N ASP A 92 -2.41 -17.22 -23.44
CA ASP A 92 -1.02 -17.11 -23.00
C ASP A 92 -0.46 -15.69 -23.16
N LYS A 93 -0.81 -14.99 -24.25
CA LYS A 93 -0.48 -13.56 -24.40
C LYS A 93 -1.11 -12.70 -23.30
N LEU A 94 -2.41 -12.87 -23.06
CA LEU A 94 -3.14 -12.11 -22.03
C LEU A 94 -2.63 -12.42 -20.62
N ALA A 95 -2.24 -13.66 -20.34
CA ALA A 95 -1.71 -14.08 -19.05
C ALA A 95 -0.30 -13.52 -18.75
N ARG A 96 0.44 -13.09 -19.78
CA ARG A 96 1.77 -12.45 -19.62
C ARG A 96 1.70 -10.94 -19.41
N GLU A 97 0.55 -10.33 -19.66
CA GLU A 97 0.37 -8.90 -19.39
C GLU A 97 0.51 -8.60 -17.88
N PRO A 98 1.01 -7.42 -17.52
CA PRO A 98 1.18 -7.06 -16.11
C PRO A 98 -0.18 -6.87 -15.44
N HIS A 99 -0.30 -7.38 -14.21
CA HIS A 99 -1.51 -7.31 -13.39
C HIS A 99 -2.78 -7.87 -14.06
N SER A 100 -2.64 -8.90 -14.88
CA SER A 100 -3.77 -9.62 -15.49
C SER A 100 -3.98 -11.00 -14.88
N VAL A 101 -5.24 -11.44 -14.85
CA VAL A 101 -5.63 -12.82 -14.55
C VAL A 101 -6.69 -13.25 -15.55
N VAL A 102 -6.49 -14.39 -16.18
CA VAL A 102 -7.42 -14.97 -17.15
C VAL A 102 -8.28 -16.02 -16.44
N ILE A 103 -9.60 -16.02 -16.61
CA ILE A 103 -10.52 -16.94 -15.94
C ILE A 103 -11.63 -17.44 -16.88
N SER A 104 -12.23 -18.59 -16.58
CA SER A 104 -13.54 -18.97 -17.14
C SER A 104 -14.49 -19.30 -16.01
N CYS A 105 -15.44 -18.40 -15.75
CA CYS A 105 -16.47 -18.64 -14.74
C CYS A 105 -17.39 -19.81 -15.09
N ASN A 106 -17.61 -20.07 -16.38
CA ASN A 106 -18.52 -21.14 -16.84
C ASN A 106 -17.93 -22.53 -16.59
N LEU A 107 -16.62 -22.67 -16.84
CA LEU A 107 -15.89 -23.93 -16.65
C LEU A 107 -15.26 -24.05 -15.25
N GLY A 108 -15.36 -23.01 -14.42
CA GLY A 108 -14.70 -22.94 -13.11
C GLY A 108 -13.18 -22.91 -13.18
N LEU A 109 -12.60 -22.51 -14.32
CA LEU A 109 -11.16 -22.53 -14.54
C LEU A 109 -10.49 -21.28 -13.95
N ASN A 110 -9.35 -21.51 -13.29
CA ASN A 110 -8.43 -20.49 -12.77
C ASN A 110 -9.01 -19.57 -11.67
N LEU A 111 -10.11 -19.96 -11.03
CA LEU A 111 -10.72 -19.22 -9.92
C LEU A 111 -9.85 -19.24 -8.66
N ASP A 112 -9.22 -20.38 -8.34
CA ASP A 112 -8.30 -20.50 -7.19
C ASP A 112 -7.08 -19.58 -7.34
N TYR A 113 -6.55 -19.49 -8.56
CA TYR A 113 -5.44 -18.59 -8.86
C TYR A 113 -5.85 -17.13 -8.73
N LEU A 114 -7.04 -16.75 -9.24
CA LEU A 114 -7.58 -15.42 -9.03
C LEU A 114 -7.67 -15.08 -7.54
N LEU A 115 -8.18 -15.99 -6.70
CA LEU A 115 -8.28 -15.78 -5.26
C LEU A 115 -6.89 -15.58 -4.63
N LYS A 116 -5.90 -16.39 -5.02
CA LYS A 116 -4.52 -16.25 -4.56
C LYS A 116 -3.92 -14.90 -4.94
N VAL A 117 -4.05 -14.48 -6.20
CA VAL A 117 -3.54 -13.19 -6.67
C VAL A 117 -4.26 -12.03 -5.98
N MET A 118 -5.57 -12.13 -5.77
CA MET A 118 -6.32 -11.14 -5.00
C MET A 118 -5.80 -11.01 -3.57
N TRP A 119 -5.50 -12.13 -2.90
CA TRP A 119 -4.92 -12.13 -1.56
C TRP A 119 -3.56 -11.42 -1.52
N GLU A 120 -2.69 -11.72 -2.49
CA GLU A 120 -1.37 -11.07 -2.64
C GLU A 120 -1.51 -9.56 -2.91
N TYR A 121 -2.48 -9.13 -3.71
CA TYR A 121 -2.70 -7.72 -4.03
C TYR A 121 -3.24 -6.91 -2.87
N LEU A 122 -4.13 -7.52 -2.07
CA LEU A 122 -4.70 -6.89 -0.88
C LEU A 122 -3.63 -6.69 0.21
N ASP A 123 -2.51 -7.43 0.15
CA ASP A 123 -1.35 -7.30 1.03
C ASP A 123 -1.80 -7.33 2.51
N LEU A 124 -2.56 -8.38 2.85
CA LEU A 124 -3.16 -8.55 4.17
C LEU A 124 -2.27 -9.34 5.11
N ILE A 125 -2.23 -8.89 6.35
CA ILE A 125 -1.57 -9.56 7.46
C ILE A 125 -2.59 -10.10 8.45
N GLN A 126 -2.36 -11.32 8.93
CA GLN A 126 -3.18 -11.94 9.97
C GLN A 126 -2.40 -11.91 11.28
N ILE A 127 -3.00 -11.33 12.32
CA ILE A 127 -2.37 -11.15 13.64
C ILE A 127 -3.22 -11.85 14.68
N TYR A 128 -2.57 -12.59 15.57
CA TYR A 128 -3.24 -13.35 16.62
C TYR A 128 -3.19 -12.60 17.94
N THR A 129 -4.30 -12.64 18.69
CA THR A 129 -4.35 -12.00 20.01
C THR A 129 -4.14 -13.01 21.12
N LYS A 130 -3.47 -12.57 22.18
CA LYS A 130 -3.22 -13.38 23.37
C LYS A 130 -3.66 -12.63 24.62
N LYS A 131 -4.49 -13.29 25.44
CA LYS A 131 -4.86 -12.80 26.77
C LYS A 131 -3.79 -13.19 27.79
N GLN A 132 -3.57 -12.33 28.79
CA GLN A 132 -2.62 -12.62 29.87
C GLN A 132 -3.00 -13.92 30.58
N GLY A 133 -2.02 -14.81 30.78
CA GLY A 133 -2.22 -16.10 31.43
C GLY A 133 -2.94 -17.16 30.59
N LYS A 134 -3.35 -16.85 29.35
CA LYS A 134 -3.94 -17.81 28.42
C LYS A 134 -3.00 -18.11 27.25
N LYS A 135 -3.25 -19.25 26.59
CA LYS A 135 -2.63 -19.56 25.29
C LYS A 135 -3.13 -18.55 24.24
N PRO A 136 -2.33 -18.25 23.21
CA PRO A 136 -2.78 -17.43 22.10
C PRO A 136 -3.98 -18.08 21.42
N ASP A 137 -4.92 -17.26 20.97
CA ASP A 137 -6.01 -17.71 20.12
C ASP A 137 -5.47 -17.77 18.68
N LEU A 138 -5.43 -18.98 18.11
CA LEU A 138 -4.95 -19.22 16.75
C LEU A 138 -6.10 -19.41 15.75
N ASP A 139 -7.34 -19.43 16.23
CA ASP A 139 -8.52 -19.64 15.39
C ASP A 139 -9.05 -18.30 14.89
N GLU A 140 -9.14 -17.29 15.77
CA GLU A 140 -9.61 -15.94 15.42
C GLU A 140 -8.45 -14.93 15.31
N GLY A 141 -7.93 -14.79 14.08
CA GLY A 141 -6.94 -13.77 13.74
C GLY A 141 -7.56 -12.45 13.30
N ILE A 142 -6.99 -11.33 13.73
CA ILE A 142 -7.33 -10.00 13.22
C ILE A 142 -6.63 -9.81 11.87
N ILE A 143 -7.41 -9.47 10.84
CA ILE A 143 -6.91 -9.20 9.50
C ILE A 143 -6.69 -7.69 9.36
N LEU A 144 -5.47 -7.29 9.02
CA LEU A 144 -5.06 -5.91 8.79
C LEU A 144 -4.32 -5.80 7.46
N ARG A 145 -4.10 -4.59 6.96
CA ARG A 145 -3.18 -4.38 5.83
C ARG A 145 -1.74 -4.38 6.33
N ASN A 146 -0.83 -4.84 5.49
CA ASN A 146 0.60 -4.77 5.73
C ASN A 146 1.05 -3.32 5.98
N GLY A 147 2.02 -3.13 6.88
CA GLY A 147 2.40 -1.82 7.39
C GLY A 147 1.49 -1.28 8.50
N ALA A 148 0.52 -2.06 8.99
CA ALA A 148 -0.22 -1.71 10.19
C ALA A 148 0.69 -1.65 11.43
N THR A 149 0.31 -0.82 12.39
CA THR A 149 1.00 -0.63 13.66
C THR A 149 0.20 -1.25 14.80
N VAL A 150 0.83 -1.40 15.96
CA VAL A 150 0.15 -1.86 17.19
C VAL A 150 -1.06 -0.97 17.55
N GLU A 151 -1.00 0.33 17.23
CA GLU A 151 -2.14 1.24 17.37
C GLU A 151 -3.36 0.81 16.54
N HIS A 152 -3.15 0.47 15.27
CA HIS A 152 -4.22 -0.03 14.40
C HIS A 152 -4.82 -1.32 14.94
N VAL A 153 -3.99 -2.23 15.47
CA VAL A 153 -4.45 -3.46 16.13
C VAL A 153 -5.32 -3.13 17.35
N CYS A 154 -4.92 -2.15 18.17
CA CYS A 154 -5.70 -1.74 19.34
C CYS A 154 -7.09 -1.21 18.92
N HIS A 155 -7.16 -0.40 17.87
CA HIS A 155 -8.43 0.13 17.36
C HIS A 155 -9.35 -0.95 16.79
N CYS A 156 -8.80 -1.98 16.14
CA CYS A 156 -9.59 -3.13 15.65
C CYS A 156 -10.22 -3.93 16.79
N ILE A 157 -9.54 -4.05 17.93
CA ILE A 157 -10.10 -4.73 19.11
C ILE A 157 -11.13 -3.84 19.79
N HIS A 158 -10.76 -2.59 20.12
CA HIS A 158 -11.67 -1.63 20.73
C HIS A 158 -11.14 -0.20 20.65
N ARG A 159 -12.00 0.77 20.31
CA ARG A 159 -11.59 2.19 20.13
C ARG A 159 -10.83 2.81 21.30
N SER A 160 -11.21 2.49 22.54
CA SER A 160 -10.60 3.06 23.77
C SER A 160 -9.41 2.26 24.31
N LEU A 161 -9.02 1.19 23.61
CA LEU A 161 -7.89 0.36 24.03
C LEU A 161 -6.56 1.09 23.84
N ALA A 162 -6.46 1.94 22.81
CA ALA A 162 -5.31 2.79 22.55
C ALA A 162 -5.05 3.77 23.70
N ASP A 163 -6.10 4.40 24.26
CA ASP A 163 -5.98 5.38 25.36
C ASP A 163 -5.42 4.75 26.65
N ASN A 164 -5.84 3.51 26.93
CA ASN A 164 -5.46 2.75 28.12
C ASN A 164 -4.20 1.90 27.91
N PHE A 165 -3.50 2.05 26.78
CA PHE A 165 -2.34 1.24 26.43
C PHE A 165 -1.12 1.57 27.32
N LYS A 166 -0.46 0.53 27.86
CA LYS A 166 0.81 0.66 28.60
C LYS A 166 1.98 0.14 27.78
N TYR A 167 1.84 -1.07 27.25
CA TYR A 167 2.78 -1.69 26.32
C TYR A 167 2.14 -2.93 25.68
N ALA A 168 2.71 -3.40 24.57
CA ALA A 168 2.40 -4.70 23.99
C ALA A 168 3.61 -5.63 24.10
N LEU A 169 3.34 -6.92 24.24
CA LEU A 169 4.32 -7.99 24.04
C LEU A 169 4.01 -8.65 22.70
N ILE A 170 5.02 -8.76 21.84
CA ILE A 170 4.89 -9.43 20.55
C ILE A 170 5.77 -10.69 20.55
N TRP A 171 5.23 -11.77 20.00
CA TRP A 171 5.97 -12.96 19.60
C TRP A 171 5.84 -13.10 18.08
N GLY A 172 6.96 -13.10 17.37
CA GLY A 172 6.94 -13.21 15.92
C GLY A 172 8.12 -12.54 15.24
N THR A 173 7.97 -12.26 13.95
CA THR A 173 9.07 -11.80 13.09
C THR A 173 9.25 -10.27 13.09
N SER A 174 8.27 -9.52 13.58
CA SER A 174 8.38 -8.05 13.70
C SER A 174 9.37 -7.61 14.78
N VAL A 175 9.72 -8.50 15.71
CA VAL A 175 10.62 -8.20 16.83
C VAL A 175 11.89 -9.04 16.77
N LYS A 176 13.01 -8.47 17.22
CA LYS A 176 14.31 -9.16 17.22
C LYS A 176 14.39 -10.25 18.30
N PHE A 177 13.66 -10.06 19.40
CA PHE A 177 13.60 -11.00 20.52
C PHE A 177 12.15 -11.36 20.80
N SER A 178 11.86 -12.64 21.06
CA SER A 178 10.51 -13.11 21.36
C SER A 178 10.42 -13.64 22.80
N PRO A 179 9.59 -13.04 23.70
CA PRO A 179 8.82 -11.81 23.52
C PRO A 179 9.63 -10.52 23.68
N GLN A 180 9.26 -9.48 22.93
CA GLN A 180 9.78 -8.12 23.12
C GLN A 180 8.65 -7.14 23.47
N ARG A 181 8.97 -6.19 24.35
CA ARG A 181 8.07 -5.09 24.72
C ARG A 181 8.13 -4.00 23.66
N VAL A 182 6.97 -3.60 23.15
CA VAL A 182 6.84 -2.60 22.09
C VAL A 182 5.82 -1.52 22.42
N GLY A 183 5.95 -0.36 21.77
CA GLY A 183 5.00 0.74 21.82
C GLY A 183 3.97 0.69 20.69
N LEU A 184 3.12 1.72 20.62
CA LEU A 184 2.03 1.84 19.64
C LEU A 184 2.54 2.01 18.19
N SER A 185 3.69 2.64 17.99
CA SER A 185 4.28 2.94 16.68
C SER A 185 4.99 1.75 16.03
N ASN A 186 5.15 0.62 16.73
CA ASN A 186 5.80 -0.54 16.15
C ASN A 186 4.90 -1.19 15.10
N THR A 187 5.48 -1.57 13.96
CA THR A 187 4.81 -2.30 12.88
C THR A 187 4.65 -3.77 13.24
N VAL A 188 3.55 -4.36 12.80
CA VAL A 188 3.24 -5.77 13.01
C VAL A 188 3.35 -6.54 11.69
N ASN A 189 3.82 -7.78 11.76
CA ASN A 189 4.01 -8.67 10.61
C ASN A 189 2.96 -9.78 10.57
N HIS A 190 2.88 -10.47 9.43
CA HIS A 190 2.01 -11.63 9.23
C HIS A 190 2.33 -12.74 10.24
N HIS A 191 1.28 -13.30 10.85
CA HIS A 191 1.30 -14.32 11.91
C HIS A 191 1.95 -13.92 13.23
N ASP A 192 2.12 -12.62 13.50
CA ASP A 192 2.55 -12.19 14.83
C ASP A 192 1.47 -12.45 15.88
N VAL A 193 1.91 -12.81 17.09
CA VAL A 193 1.04 -12.91 18.26
C VAL A 193 1.25 -11.69 19.14
N ILE A 194 0.18 -11.00 19.50
CA ILE A 194 0.23 -9.79 20.34
C ILE A 194 -0.55 -9.95 21.64
N GLN A 195 0.05 -9.50 22.73
CA GLN A 195 -0.61 -9.36 24.03
C GLN A 195 -0.55 -7.89 24.46
N ILE A 196 -1.71 -7.28 24.63
CA ILE A 196 -1.84 -5.88 25.04
C ILE A 196 -1.94 -5.82 26.56
N VAL A 197 -1.12 -4.96 27.17
CA VAL A 197 -1.17 -4.68 28.61
C VAL A 197 -1.69 -3.26 28.81
N LYS A 198 -2.77 -3.14 29.58
CA LYS A 198 -3.39 -1.87 29.96
C LYS A 198 -2.63 -1.20 31.11
N LYS A 199 -2.82 0.11 31.27
CA LYS A 199 -2.18 0.92 32.33
C LYS A 199 -2.47 0.39 33.72
#